data_AF-Q5UIP4-F1
#
_entry.id   AF-Q5UIP4-F1
#
_cell.length_a   1.000
_cell.length_b   1.000
_cell.length_c   1.000
_cell.angle_alpha   90.00
_cell.angle_beta   90.00
_cell.angle_gamma   90.00
#
_symmetry.space_group_name_H-M   'P 1'
#
loop_
_entity.id
_entity.type
_entity.pdbx_description
1 polymer ?
#
loop_
_entity_poly.entity_id
_entity_poly.type
_entity_poly.pdbx_seq_one_letter_code
_entity_poly.pdbx_strand_id
1 'polypeptide(L)'
;MINSFSLFAHITPAPVIRSSLHSRCSIIISSRKTMSSFAAAPYRHVMMPFSPAQDAQAHGNSALTKLTDAIPDLKIYTRSSPHYESLRGVYNKLITAQPLAICRPTSVAQVQAIVKTVSGLDI
;
A
#
# COMPACT_ATOMS: atom_id res chain seq x y z
N MET A 1 -13.25 -44.86 8.45
CA MET A 1 -14.72 -44.82 8.42
C MET A 1 -15.15 -43.37 8.63
N ILE A 2 -15.91 -42.85 7.68
CA ILE A 2 -16.49 -41.50 7.63
C ILE A 2 -17.51 -41.36 8.77
N ASN A 3 -17.62 -40.17 9.38
CA ASN A 3 -18.93 -39.54 9.57
C ASN A 3 -18.82 -38.06 9.92
N SER A 4 -19.14 -37.27 8.90
CA SER A 4 -19.73 -35.94 8.96
C SER A 4 -20.90 -35.87 9.92
N PHE A 5 -21.01 -34.80 10.71
CA PHE A 5 -22.30 -34.29 11.16
C PHE A 5 -22.30 -32.76 11.09
N SER A 6 -23.20 -32.23 10.28
CA SER A 6 -23.53 -30.81 10.19
C SER A 6 -24.76 -30.48 11.04
N LEU A 7 -24.95 -29.17 11.25
CA LEU A 7 -26.19 -28.46 11.57
C LEU A 7 -26.85 -28.72 12.94
N PHE A 8 -26.98 -27.66 13.75
CA PHE A 8 -28.20 -26.83 13.78
C PHE A 8 -28.00 -25.65 14.75
N ALA A 9 -28.22 -24.43 14.25
CA ALA A 9 -28.31 -23.23 15.08
C ALA A 9 -29.64 -23.26 15.84
N HIS A 10 -29.59 -23.39 17.17
CA HIS A 10 -30.77 -23.27 18.01
C HIS A 10 -30.91 -21.83 18.50
N ILE A 11 -31.66 -21.03 17.75
CA ILE A 11 -32.07 -19.68 18.14
C ILE A 11 -33.09 -19.82 19.28
N THR A 12 -32.76 -19.28 20.45
CA THR A 12 -33.67 -19.26 21.61
C THR A 12 -34.32 -17.87 21.69
N PRO A 13 -35.66 -17.75 21.59
CA PRO A 13 -36.33 -16.46 21.78
C PRO A 13 -36.48 -16.15 23.27
N ALA A 14 -35.82 -15.09 23.75
CA ALA A 14 -36.03 -14.55 25.10
C ALA A 14 -37.24 -13.59 25.10
N PRO A 15 -38.06 -13.58 26.17
CA PRO A 15 -39.35 -12.91 26.19
C PRO A 15 -39.24 -11.38 26.30
N VAL A 16 -40.16 -10.71 25.59
CA VAL A 16 -40.41 -9.28 25.62
C VAL A 16 -40.96 -8.88 26.99
N ILE A 17 -40.25 -8.00 27.71
CA ILE A 17 -40.80 -7.27 28.86
C ILE A 17 -40.80 -5.79 28.53
N ARG A 18 -42.02 -5.28 28.41
CA ARG A 18 -42.40 -3.89 28.16
C ARG A 18 -42.46 -3.19 29.52
N SER A 19 -41.64 -2.18 29.74
CA SER A 19 -41.84 -1.23 30.85
C SER A 19 -41.66 0.20 30.33
N SER A 20 -42.80 0.86 30.17
CA SER A 20 -42.95 2.29 29.94
C SER A 20 -42.45 3.04 31.17
N LEU A 21 -41.63 4.08 30.99
CA LEU A 21 -41.61 5.24 31.87
C LEU A 21 -41.12 6.45 31.05
N HIS A 22 -41.99 7.45 30.97
CA HIS A 22 -41.73 8.74 30.37
C HIS A 22 -40.57 9.42 31.11
N SER A 23 -39.50 9.74 30.37
CA SER A 23 -38.53 10.75 30.77
C SER A 23 -38.32 11.68 29.58
N ARG A 24 -38.88 12.88 29.67
CA ARG A 24 -38.66 13.96 28.70
C ARG A 24 -37.24 14.50 28.91
N CYS A 25 -36.25 13.82 28.32
CA CYS A 25 -34.93 14.41 28.12
C CYS A 25 -34.98 15.26 26.85
N SER A 26 -34.83 16.57 27.02
CA SER A 26 -34.55 17.52 25.96
C SER A 26 -33.28 17.09 25.20
N ILE A 27 -33.45 16.61 23.97
CA ILE A 27 -32.33 16.34 23.08
C ILE A 27 -31.79 17.69 22.62
N ILE A 28 -30.72 18.16 23.26
CA ILE A 28 -29.85 19.17 22.66
C ILE A 28 -29.28 18.53 21.39
N ILE A 29 -29.77 18.95 20.22
CA ILE A 29 -29.20 18.57 18.93
C ILE A 29 -27.85 19.26 18.86
N SER A 30 -26.83 18.62 19.43
CA SER A 30 -25.43 18.99 19.23
C SER A 30 -25.13 18.76 17.75
N SER A 31 -25.04 19.86 17.01
CA SER A 31 -24.75 19.88 15.60
C SER A 31 -23.42 19.14 15.37
N ARG A 32 -23.49 17.90 14.88
CA ARG A 32 -22.29 17.15 14.52
C ARG A 32 -21.66 17.86 13.33
N LYS A 33 -20.60 18.62 13.58
CA LYS A 33 -19.64 18.99 12.54
C LYS A 33 -19.10 17.68 11.98
N THR A 34 -19.56 17.31 10.79
CA THR A 34 -18.96 16.25 9.98
C THR A 34 -17.54 16.69 9.66
N MET A 35 -16.58 16.23 10.46
CA MET A 35 -15.18 16.21 10.07
C MET A 35 -15.08 15.24 8.90
N SER A 36 -15.14 15.76 7.68
CA SER A 36 -14.79 15.00 6.49
C SER A 36 -13.27 14.82 6.48
N SER A 37 -12.79 13.77 7.16
CA SER A 37 -11.43 13.31 6.93
C SER A 37 -11.44 12.46 5.65
N PHE A 38 -11.31 13.11 4.50
CA PHE A 38 -10.77 12.41 3.33
C PHE A 38 -9.26 12.23 3.58
N ALA A 39 -8.89 11.41 4.57
CA ALA A 39 -7.57 10.80 4.55
C ALA A 39 -7.57 9.93 3.29
N ALA A 40 -6.94 10.44 2.22
CA ALA A 40 -6.78 9.70 1.00
C ALA A 40 -6.15 8.35 1.37
N ALA A 41 -6.73 7.26 0.87
CA ALA A 41 -6.13 5.95 1.07
C ALA A 41 -4.65 6.05 0.69
N PRO A 42 -3.70 5.64 1.55
CA PRO A 42 -2.26 5.76 1.30
C PRO A 42 -1.79 4.96 0.08
N TYR A 43 -2.71 4.25 -0.58
CA TYR A 43 -2.52 3.41 -1.74
C TYR A 43 -3.21 3.95 -3.00
N ARG A 44 -3.59 5.24 -3.04
CA ARG A 44 -3.96 5.86 -4.30
C ARG A 44 -2.73 5.95 -5.21
N HIS A 45 -2.93 5.74 -6.51
CA HIS A 45 -1.95 6.03 -7.55
C HIS A 45 -1.70 7.55 -7.60
N VAL A 46 -0.95 8.08 -6.64
CA VAL A 46 -0.47 9.45 -6.69
C VAL A 46 0.75 9.44 -7.61
N MET A 47 0.72 10.29 -8.63
CA MET A 47 1.89 10.49 -9.49
C MET A 47 3.01 11.09 -8.64
N MET A 48 4.05 10.29 -8.36
CA MET A 48 5.23 10.80 -7.64
C MET A 48 6.09 11.61 -8.61
N PRO A 49 6.57 12.79 -8.22
CA PRO A 49 7.60 13.48 -8.98
C PRO A 49 8.85 12.60 -9.05
N PHE A 50 9.66 12.83 -10.07
CA PHE A 50 10.93 12.14 -10.25
C PHE A 50 12.00 13.18 -10.55
N SER A 51 13.08 13.15 -9.76
CA SER A 51 14.27 13.97 -9.93
C SER A 51 15.49 13.04 -9.96
N PRO A 52 16.14 12.82 -11.12
CA PRO A 52 17.30 11.94 -11.22
C PRO A 52 18.42 12.29 -10.23
N ALA A 53 18.60 13.59 -9.98
CA ALA A 53 19.62 14.11 -9.06
C ALA A 53 19.38 13.74 -7.58
N GLN A 54 18.14 13.41 -7.21
CA GLN A 54 17.78 13.04 -5.83
C GLN A 54 17.42 11.55 -5.70
N ASP A 55 16.72 11.01 -6.72
CA ASP A 55 16.12 9.69 -6.66
C ASP A 55 17.05 8.58 -7.15
N ALA A 56 17.79 8.83 -8.23
CA ALA A 56 18.60 7.82 -8.93
C ALA A 56 20.06 7.76 -8.45
N GLN A 57 20.29 8.11 -7.17
CA GLN A 57 21.62 8.14 -6.59
C GLN A 57 22.13 6.71 -6.32
N ALA A 58 23.06 6.21 -7.15
CA ALA A 58 23.55 4.84 -7.08
C ALA A 58 24.39 4.53 -5.83
N HIS A 59 24.91 5.56 -5.12
CA HIS A 59 25.73 5.40 -3.91
C HIS A 59 26.86 4.36 -4.03
N GLY A 60 27.50 4.28 -5.20
CA GLY A 60 28.56 3.31 -5.47
C GLY A 60 28.10 1.88 -5.75
N ASN A 61 26.79 1.64 -5.87
CA ASN A 61 26.27 0.33 -6.24
C ASN A 61 26.40 0.08 -7.75
N SER A 62 27.24 -0.89 -8.13
CA SER A 62 27.53 -1.23 -9.53
C SER A 62 26.33 -1.75 -10.30
N ALA A 63 25.39 -2.43 -9.65
CA ALA A 63 24.16 -2.90 -10.30
C ALA A 63 23.25 -1.73 -10.70
N LEU A 64 23.11 -0.73 -9.82
CA LEU A 64 22.35 0.48 -10.11
C LEU A 64 23.01 1.32 -11.20
N THR A 65 24.34 1.49 -11.16
CA THR A 65 25.06 2.20 -12.22
C THR A 65 24.84 1.54 -13.58
N LYS A 66 25.02 0.22 -13.69
CA LYS A 66 24.75 -0.52 -14.93
C LYS A 66 23.31 -0.38 -15.42
N LEU A 67 22.34 -0.38 -14.50
CA LEU A 67 20.93 -0.22 -14.84
C LEU A 67 20.62 1.20 -15.35
N THR A 68 21.17 2.23 -14.71
CA THR A 68 21.03 3.62 -15.13
C THR A 68 21.70 3.86 -16.48
N ASP A 69 22.89 3.30 -16.71
CA ASP A 69 23.61 3.44 -17.99
C ASP A 69 22.88 2.72 -19.13
N ALA A 70 22.29 1.55 -18.85
CA ALA A 70 21.54 0.79 -19.84
C ALA A 70 20.18 1.43 -20.20
N ILE A 71 19.55 2.15 -19.26
CA ILE A 71 18.20 2.69 -19.40
C ILE A 71 18.13 4.09 -18.77
N PRO A 72 18.64 5.13 -19.44
CA PRO A 72 18.78 6.47 -18.86
C PRO A 72 17.45 7.12 -18.48
N ASP A 73 16.37 6.81 -19.21
CA ASP A 73 15.03 7.36 -18.95
C ASP A 73 14.22 6.55 -17.93
N LEU A 74 14.82 5.53 -17.30
CA LEU A 74 14.14 4.73 -16.28
C LEU A 74 14.03 5.52 -14.98
N LYS A 75 12.80 5.61 -14.46
CA LYS A 75 12.56 6.17 -13.12
C LYS A 75 12.99 5.16 -12.06
N ILE A 76 14.14 5.42 -11.45
CA ILE A 76 14.73 4.59 -10.40
C ILE A 76 14.71 5.36 -9.08
N TYR A 77 14.03 4.83 -8.08
CA TYR A 77 13.96 5.38 -6.73
C TYR A 77 14.81 4.52 -5.81
N THR A 78 15.99 5.02 -5.44
CA THR A 78 16.91 4.37 -4.51
C THR A 78 16.51 4.65 -3.06
N ARG A 79 17.15 3.99 -2.09
CA ARG A 79 16.85 4.16 -0.66
C ARG A 79 17.06 5.59 -0.13
N SER A 80 17.87 6.40 -0.81
CA SER A 80 18.06 7.82 -0.47
C SER A 80 16.95 8.73 -1.01
N SER A 81 16.11 8.23 -1.92
CA SER A 81 15.02 9.01 -2.49
C SER A 81 14.05 9.43 -1.38
N PRO A 82 13.59 10.70 -1.36
CA PRO A 82 12.57 11.15 -0.41
C PRO A 82 11.24 10.40 -0.57
N HIS A 83 11.02 9.73 -1.71
CA HIS A 83 9.78 9.02 -2.02
C HIS A 83 9.89 7.49 -1.83
N TYR A 84 11.07 6.98 -1.48
CA TYR A 84 11.33 5.54 -1.40
C TYR A 84 10.37 4.80 -0.45
N GLU A 85 10.20 5.33 0.77
CA GLU A 85 9.35 4.72 1.80
C GLU A 85 7.87 4.64 1.37
N SER A 86 7.38 5.70 0.73
CA SER A 86 6.03 5.73 0.18
C SER A 86 5.86 4.73 -0.97
N LEU A 87 6.88 4.57 -1.82
CA LEU A 87 6.84 3.72 -3.01
C LEU A 87 7.00 2.22 -2.70
N ARG A 88 7.74 1.84 -1.67
CA ARG A 88 7.89 0.43 -1.26
C ARG A 88 6.67 -0.11 -0.51
N GLY A 89 5.80 0.78 -0.03
CA GLY A 89 4.61 0.42 0.72
C GLY A 89 3.64 -0.41 -0.12
N VAL A 90 3.34 -1.62 0.36
CA VAL A 90 2.33 -2.51 -0.23
C VAL A 90 1.12 -2.65 0.70
N TYR A 91 -0.01 -3.14 0.18
CA TYR A 91 -1.25 -3.28 0.96
C TYR A 91 -1.06 -4.13 2.22
N ASN A 92 -0.31 -5.24 2.10
CA ASN A 92 0.03 -6.07 3.24
C ASN A 92 1.12 -5.40 4.09
N LYS A 93 0.73 -4.88 5.25
CA LYS A 93 1.63 -4.19 6.19
C LYS A 93 2.66 -5.09 6.85
N LEU A 94 2.51 -6.42 6.77
CA LEU A 94 3.50 -7.37 7.28
C LEU A 94 4.74 -7.47 6.39
N ILE A 95 4.67 -6.98 5.14
CA ILE A 95 5.82 -6.97 4.23
C ILE A 95 6.74 -5.80 4.62
N THR A 96 7.91 -6.13 5.15
CA THR A 96 8.92 -5.17 5.62
C THR A 96 10.15 -5.11 4.72
N ALA A 97 10.14 -5.81 3.58
CA ALA A 97 11.24 -5.85 2.63
C ALA A 97 11.70 -4.44 2.21
N GLN A 98 13.01 -4.28 2.07
CA GLN A 98 13.66 -3.05 1.64
C GLN A 98 14.45 -3.33 0.36
N PRO A 99 13.84 -3.25 -0.83
CA PRO A 99 14.56 -3.45 -2.08
C PRO A 99 15.75 -2.48 -2.22
N LEU A 100 16.72 -2.82 -3.06
CA LEU A 100 17.84 -1.92 -3.35
C LEU A 100 17.37 -0.62 -4.01
N ALA A 101 16.46 -0.76 -4.98
CA ALA A 101 15.79 0.34 -5.65
C ALA A 101 14.42 -0.09 -6.17
N ILE A 102 13.57 0.88 -6.47
CA ILE A 102 12.24 0.69 -7.04
C ILE A 102 12.25 1.27 -8.45
N CYS A 103 11.97 0.44 -9.45
CA CYS A 103 11.88 0.87 -10.84
C CYS A 103 10.43 1.09 -11.24
N ARG A 104 10.15 2.19 -11.97
CA ARG A 104 8.82 2.51 -12.51
C ARG A 104 8.89 2.62 -14.04
N PRO A 105 8.89 1.48 -14.76
CA PRO A 105 8.95 1.50 -16.21
C PRO A 105 7.66 2.07 -16.82
N THR A 106 7.81 2.76 -17.95
CA THR A 106 6.70 3.36 -18.72
C THR A 106 6.48 2.70 -20.07
N SER A 107 7.35 1.76 -20.47
CA SER A 107 7.25 1.02 -21.72
C SER A 107 7.68 -0.43 -21.57
N VAL A 108 7.20 -1.29 -22.48
CA VAL A 108 7.58 -2.71 -22.53
C VAL A 108 9.08 -2.88 -22.80
N ALA A 109 9.66 -2.00 -23.63
CA ALA A 109 11.09 -2.00 -23.91
C ALA A 109 11.93 -1.79 -22.64
N GLN A 110 11.51 -0.89 -21.74
CA GLN A 110 12.16 -0.70 -20.45
C GLN A 110 12.07 -1.96 -19.57
N VAL A 111 10.91 -2.64 -19.54
CA VAL A 111 10.77 -3.90 -18.78
C VAL A 111 11.73 -4.96 -19.29
N GLN A 112 11.81 -5.15 -20.61
CA GLN A 112 12.72 -6.12 -21.23
C GLN A 112 14.19 -5.79 -20.93
N ALA A 113 14.56 -4.52 -21.01
CA ALA A 113 15.92 -4.06 -20.70
C ALA A 113 16.27 -4.25 -19.22
N ILE A 114 15.32 -4.00 -18.29
CA ILE A 114 15.50 -4.25 -16.85
C ILE A 114 15.77 -5.73 -16.62
N VAL A 115 14.91 -6.62 -17.13
CA VAL A 115 15.05 -8.07 -16.94
C VAL A 115 16.40 -8.54 -17.49
N LYS A 116 16.76 -8.14 -18.71
CA LYS A 116 18.04 -8.49 -19.33
C LYS A 116 19.24 -8.02 -18.50
N THR A 117 19.18 -6.80 -17.97
CA THR A 117 20.26 -6.23 -17.15
C THR A 117 20.37 -6.95 -15.81
N VAL A 118 19.25 -7.18 -15.12
CA VAL A 118 19.21 -7.82 -13.80
C VAL A 118 19.57 -9.29 -13.86
N SER A 119 19.14 -10.03 -14.88
CA SER A 119 19.52 -11.45 -15.04
C SER A 119 21.01 -11.66 -15.27
N GLY A 120 21.75 -10.64 -15.71
CA GLY A 120 23.20 -10.68 -15.87
C GLY A 120 23.98 -10.21 -14.64
N LEU A 121 23.29 -9.86 -13.55
CA LEU A 121 23.91 -9.44 -12.30
C LEU A 121 23.81 -10.60 -11.29
N ASP A 122 24.94 -11.05 -10.74
CA ASP A 122 24.98 -11.93 -9.58
C ASP A 122 24.64 -11.12 -8.31
N ILE A 123 23.36 -10.85 -8.08
CA ILE A 123 22.81 -10.15 -6.91
C ILE A 123 21.82 -11.01 -6.14
#